data_AF-A0A8X6L130-F1
#
_entry.id   AF-A0A8X6L130-F1
#
_cell.length_a   1.000
_cell.length_b   1.000
_cell.length_c   1.000
_cell.angle_alpha   90.00
_cell.angle_beta   90.00
_cell.angle_gamma   90.00
#
_symmetry.space_group_name_H-M   'P 1'
#
loop_
_entity.id
_entity.type
_entity.pdbx_description
1 polymer ?
#
loop_
_entity_poly.entity_id
_entity_poly.type
_entity_poly.pdbx_seq_one_letter_code
_entity_poly.pdbx_strand_id
1 'polypeptide(L)'
;MNETAIDRAINPPKTTLTEFYELCNRADAFGAFARKLLYSEVPRYFAWAQTKKGMPRKQGTPFEACPGLFRSKTLRQVFTVNPRQTECFYLRLLLVNVTGPLSFQDIRKVNGQLYPTYKDACLEQGLLEDDNQWDCMLTEAGLNYTAIQFRLLYVIVFIACFPARAETLGDNHKDSMTEDILHRHRTRLNDQTITFSDAMYNEA
;
A
#
# COMPACT_ATOMS: atom_id res chain seq x y z
N MET A 1 27.04 -13.03 18.45
CA MET A 1 25.68 -12.48 18.32
C MET A 1 25.69 -11.14 19.03
N ASN A 2 25.53 -10.04 18.31
CA ASN A 2 25.82 -8.69 18.83
C ASN A 2 24.70 -8.23 19.77
N GLU A 3 25.06 -7.90 21.00
CA GLU A 3 24.24 -7.30 22.07
C GLU A 3 23.42 -6.08 21.56
N THR A 4 23.96 -5.36 20.57
CA THR A 4 23.32 -4.23 19.87
C THR A 4 22.11 -4.62 19.02
N ALA A 5 22.07 -5.84 18.47
CA ALA A 5 20.92 -6.30 17.67
C ALA A 5 19.76 -6.73 18.57
N ILE A 6 20.07 -7.32 19.73
CA ILE A 6 19.09 -7.71 20.76
C ILE A 6 18.51 -6.45 21.41
N ASP A 7 19.34 -5.48 21.80
CA ASP A 7 18.87 -4.20 22.36
C ASP A 7 18.01 -3.41 21.37
N ARG A 8 18.33 -3.42 20.06
CA ARG A 8 17.48 -2.80 19.03
C ARG A 8 16.17 -3.56 18.76
N ALA A 9 16.13 -4.87 19.02
CA ALA A 9 14.90 -5.65 18.93
C ALA A 9 14.01 -5.42 20.16
N ILE A 10 14.61 -5.24 21.34
CA ILE A 10 13.91 -4.91 22.59
C ILE A 10 13.43 -3.45 22.58
N ASN A 11 14.26 -2.52 22.08
CA ASN A 11 14.00 -1.09 22.02
C ASN A 11 14.15 -0.57 20.57
N PRO A 12 13.18 -0.83 19.68
CA PRO A 12 13.24 -0.34 18.32
C PRO A 12 13.38 1.20 18.30
N PRO A 13 14.33 1.76 17.54
CA PRO A 13 14.56 3.19 17.52
C PRO A 13 13.31 3.93 17.02
N LYS A 14 12.93 5.01 17.71
CA LYS A 14 11.78 5.83 17.34
C LYS A 14 11.88 6.30 15.89
N THR A 15 11.02 5.74 15.06
CA THR A 15 10.85 6.17 13.68
C THR A 15 10.05 7.47 13.65
N THR A 16 10.18 8.22 12.57
CA THR A 16 9.34 9.40 12.36
C THR A 16 7.85 9.05 12.31
N LEU A 17 7.50 7.86 11.81
CA LEU A 17 6.11 7.41 11.79
C LEU A 17 5.55 7.17 13.20
N THR A 18 6.30 6.45 14.05
CA THR A 18 5.89 6.21 15.44
C THR A 18 5.75 7.51 16.22
N GLU A 19 6.60 8.51 15.95
CA GLU A 19 6.47 9.83 16.60
C GLU A 19 5.28 10.64 16.10
N PHE A 20 4.81 10.39 14.88
CA PHE A 20 3.58 11.00 14.40
C PHE A 20 2.38 10.45 15.17
N TYR A 21 2.35 9.13 15.40
CA TYR A 21 1.32 8.52 16.25
C TYR A 21 1.38 9.07 17.68
N GLU A 22 2.57 9.15 18.28
CA GLU A 22 2.75 9.75 19.63
C GLU A 22 2.28 11.21 19.67
N LEU A 23 2.57 11.98 18.63
CA LEU A 23 2.11 13.36 18.52
C LEU A 23 0.58 13.44 18.45
N CYS A 24 -0.06 12.57 17.67
CA CYS A 24 -1.52 12.51 17.55
C CYS A 24 -2.21 12.02 18.84
N ASN A 25 -1.53 11.19 19.64
CA ASN A 25 -2.03 10.70 20.93
C ASN A 25 -1.92 11.72 22.08
N ARG A 26 -1.30 12.89 21.88
CA ARG A 26 -1.26 13.91 22.94
C ARG A 26 -2.67 14.39 23.31
N ALA A 27 -2.91 14.54 24.61
CA ALA A 27 -4.16 15.04 25.16
C ALA A 27 -4.28 16.57 25.10
N ASP A 28 -3.21 17.28 24.71
CA ASP A 28 -3.16 18.73 24.60
C ASP A 28 -3.72 19.25 23.27
N ALA A 29 -3.78 20.58 23.15
CA ALA A 29 -4.23 21.25 21.92
C ALA A 29 -3.34 20.89 20.70
N PHE A 30 -2.06 20.57 20.93
CA PHE A 30 -1.15 20.18 19.85
C PHE A 30 -1.48 18.79 19.31
N GLY A 31 -1.84 17.83 20.16
CA GLY A 31 -2.34 16.53 19.73
C GLY A 31 -3.67 16.63 18.98
N ALA A 32 -4.60 17.45 19.50
CA ALA A 32 -5.86 17.74 18.82
C ALA A 32 -5.66 18.36 17.42
N PHE A 33 -4.65 19.23 17.28
CA PHE A 33 -4.28 19.79 15.98
C PHE A 33 -3.57 18.77 15.08
N ALA A 34 -2.64 17.99 15.62
CA ALA A 34 -1.91 16.97 14.87
C ALA A 34 -2.84 15.91 14.26
N ARG A 35 -3.95 15.59 14.95
CA ARG A 35 -5.00 14.70 14.41
C ARG A 35 -5.69 15.22 13.14
N LYS A 36 -5.53 16.50 12.81
CA LYS A 36 -6.07 17.12 11.59
C LYS A 36 -5.06 17.17 10.44
N LEU A 37 -3.83 16.71 10.66
CA LEU A 37 -2.75 16.79 9.69
C LEU A 37 -2.53 15.46 8.99
N LEU A 38 -2.16 15.53 7.71
CA LEU A 38 -1.50 14.42 7.03
C LEU A 38 -0.05 14.29 7.52
N TYR A 39 0.52 13.08 7.41
CA TYR A 39 1.91 12.84 7.79
C TYR A 39 2.90 13.76 7.05
N SER A 40 2.63 14.09 5.79
CA SER A 40 3.44 14.98 4.95
C SER A 40 3.41 16.46 5.41
N GLU A 41 2.38 16.84 6.17
CA GLU A 41 2.16 18.21 6.63
C GLU A 41 2.75 18.47 8.01
N VAL A 42 2.98 17.43 8.81
CA VAL A 42 3.54 17.54 10.17
C VAL A 42 4.78 18.44 10.23
N PRO A 43 5.76 18.33 9.31
CA PRO A 43 7.00 19.12 9.38
C PRO A 43 6.80 20.63 9.16
N ARG A 44 5.63 21.05 8.65
CA ARG A 44 5.23 22.47 8.54
C ARG A 44 5.00 23.09 9.92
N TYR A 45 4.50 22.32 10.88
CA TYR A 45 4.06 22.83 12.19
C TYR A 45 4.92 22.32 13.34
N PHE A 46 5.48 21.13 13.20
CA PHE A 46 6.28 20.48 14.22
C PHE A 46 7.72 20.30 13.75
N ALA A 47 8.67 20.42 14.68
CA ALA A 47 10.06 20.06 14.44
C ALA A 47 10.15 18.55 14.20
N TRP A 48 10.87 18.17 13.14
CA TRP A 48 10.96 16.78 12.66
C TRP A 48 12.42 16.35 12.44
N ALA A 49 13.33 16.94 13.24
CA ALA A 49 14.76 16.64 13.27
C ALA A 49 15.08 15.82 14.52
N GLN A 50 16.07 14.91 14.42
CA GLN A 50 16.37 13.84 15.38
C GLN A 50 16.34 14.24 16.87
N THR A 51 16.72 15.47 17.21
CA THR A 51 16.85 15.94 18.59
C THR A 51 15.61 16.62 19.17
N LYS A 52 14.61 17.01 18.35
CA LYS A 52 13.42 17.78 18.78
C LYS A 52 12.12 17.33 18.14
N LYS A 53 12.00 16.05 17.78
CA LYS A 53 10.87 15.55 16.98
C LYS A 53 9.54 15.69 17.73
N GLY A 54 8.51 16.15 17.02
CA GLY A 54 7.17 16.38 17.58
C GLY A 54 7.06 17.62 18.48
N MET A 55 8.08 18.47 18.56
CA MET A 55 7.97 19.74 19.29
C MET A 55 7.32 20.80 18.40
N PRO A 56 6.36 21.60 18.92
CA PRO A 56 5.75 22.66 18.15
C PRO A 56 6.81 23.69 17.72
N ARG A 57 6.73 24.14 16.47
CA ARG A 57 7.63 25.18 15.97
C ARG A 57 7.30 26.51 16.64
N LYS A 58 8.35 27.22 17.06
CA LYS A 58 8.30 28.55 17.68
C LYS A 58 8.72 29.69 16.74
N GLN A 59 8.97 29.38 15.46
CA GLN A 59 9.44 30.32 14.43
C GLN A 59 8.70 30.05 13.13
N GLY A 60 8.39 31.12 12.38
CA GLY A 60 7.62 31.08 11.14
C GLY A 60 6.48 32.08 11.15
N THR A 61 5.44 31.84 10.36
CA THR A 61 4.20 32.63 10.42
C THR A 61 3.33 32.10 11.56
N PRO A 62 2.84 32.94 12.48
CA PRO A 62 1.90 32.51 13.51
C PRO A 62 0.70 31.79 12.90
N PHE A 63 0.28 30.68 13.51
CA PHE A 63 -0.91 29.96 13.10
C PHE A 63 -2.07 30.29 14.03
N GLU A 64 -3.00 31.13 13.54
CA GLU A 64 -4.06 31.73 14.36
C GLU A 64 -4.95 30.70 15.09
N ALA A 65 -5.18 29.54 14.47
CA ALA A 65 -6.03 28.50 15.07
C ALA A 65 -5.38 27.72 16.22
N CYS A 66 -4.08 27.90 16.50
CA CYS A 66 -3.40 27.26 17.64
C CYS A 66 -2.37 28.21 18.26
N PRO A 67 -2.70 28.89 19.38
CA PRO A 67 -1.78 29.80 20.06
C PRO A 67 -0.43 29.13 20.38
N GLY A 68 0.66 29.83 20.08
CA GLY A 68 2.02 29.32 20.28
C GLY A 68 2.54 28.37 19.19
N LEU A 69 1.75 28.10 18.15
CA LEU A 69 2.17 27.31 16.99
C LEU A 69 2.53 28.21 15.80
N PHE A 70 3.63 27.89 15.14
CA PHE A 70 4.10 28.61 13.96
C PHE A 70 4.21 27.68 12.76
N ARG A 71 3.82 28.19 11.59
CA ARG A 71 3.89 27.48 10.31
C ARG A 71 5.19 27.84 9.58
N SER A 72 5.89 26.81 9.12
CA SER A 72 7.05 26.89 8.24
C SER A 72 6.65 26.65 6.77
N LYS A 73 7.45 27.15 5.83
CA LYS A 73 7.38 26.79 4.41
C LYS A 73 7.95 25.39 4.12
N THR A 74 8.51 24.72 5.13
CA THR A 74 9.10 23.38 4.98
C THR A 74 8.05 22.35 4.60
N LEU A 75 8.21 21.76 3.42
CA LEU A 75 7.53 20.53 3.02
C LEU A 75 8.52 19.38 3.16
N ARG A 76 8.06 18.24 3.69
CA ARG A 76 8.87 17.03 3.66
C ARG A 76 8.25 16.06 2.67
N GLN A 77 9.07 15.56 1.77
CA GLN A 77 8.67 14.47 0.90
C GLN A 77 8.45 13.22 1.76
N VAL A 78 7.30 12.57 1.61
CA VAL A 78 7.11 11.23 2.17
C VAL A 78 8.08 10.31 1.44
N PHE A 79 8.84 9.51 2.20
CA PHE A 79 9.98 8.74 1.71
C PHE A 79 9.67 7.98 0.41
N THR A 80 10.64 7.92 -0.50
CA THR A 80 10.56 7.07 -1.68
C THR A 80 10.54 5.62 -1.24
N VAL A 81 9.40 4.95 -1.47
CA VAL A 81 9.24 3.52 -1.24
C VAL A 81 9.47 2.81 -2.57
N ASN A 82 10.27 1.74 -2.56
CA ASN A 82 10.42 0.88 -3.71
C ASN A 82 9.09 0.13 -3.94
N PRO A 83 8.52 0.12 -5.16
CA PRO A 83 7.28 -0.62 -5.45
C PRO A 83 7.32 -2.10 -5.06
N ARG A 84 8.51 -2.73 -4.99
CA ARG A 84 8.70 -4.12 -4.50
C ARG A 84 8.39 -4.29 -3.01
N GLN A 85 8.29 -3.21 -2.25
CA GLN A 85 7.88 -3.21 -0.84
C GLN A 85 6.39 -2.89 -0.74
N THR A 86 5.55 -3.84 -1.16
CA THR A 86 4.12 -3.64 -1.38
C THR A 86 3.40 -3.12 -0.13
N GLU A 87 3.72 -3.68 1.05
CA GLU A 87 3.20 -3.20 2.34
C GLU A 87 3.54 -1.72 2.61
N CYS A 88 4.81 -1.33 2.39
CA CYS A 88 5.26 0.05 2.57
C CYS A 88 4.62 1.00 1.55
N PHE A 89 4.31 0.52 0.34
CA PHE A 89 3.63 1.31 -0.69
C PHE A 89 2.22 1.66 -0.23
N TYR A 90 1.42 0.69 0.20
CA TYR A 90 0.06 0.94 0.69
C TYR A 90 0.05 1.75 1.98
N LEU A 91 0.97 1.49 2.91
CA LEU A 91 1.13 2.33 4.10
C LEU A 91 1.44 3.80 3.73
N ARG A 92 2.32 4.03 2.75
CA ARG A 92 2.62 5.38 2.25
C ARG A 92 1.38 6.04 1.63
N LEU A 93 0.60 5.28 0.86
CA LEU A 93 -0.63 5.77 0.25
C LEU A 93 -1.63 6.22 1.33
N LEU A 94 -1.80 5.43 2.38
CA LEU A 94 -2.62 5.83 3.54
C LEU A 94 -2.04 7.06 4.24
N LEU A 95 -0.73 7.17 4.46
CA LEU A 95 -0.12 8.33 5.13
C LEU A 95 -0.27 9.66 4.39
N VAL A 96 -0.55 9.61 3.08
CA VAL A 96 -0.81 10.79 2.25
C VAL A 96 -2.30 11.14 2.21
N ASN A 97 -3.19 10.23 2.58
CA ASN A 97 -4.65 10.42 2.48
C ASN A 97 -5.39 10.39 3.82
N VAL A 98 -4.81 9.79 4.86
CA VAL A 98 -5.40 9.65 6.20
C VAL A 98 -4.76 10.64 7.17
N THR A 99 -5.60 11.45 7.80
CA THR A 99 -5.17 12.41 8.81
C THR A 99 -5.15 11.77 10.20
N GLY A 100 -4.17 12.18 11.01
CA GLY A 100 -4.19 11.92 12.45
C GLY A 100 -4.26 10.49 12.98
N PRO A 101 -3.79 9.43 12.28
CA PRO A 101 -3.86 8.07 12.81
C PRO A 101 -3.15 7.95 14.15
N LEU A 102 -3.74 7.19 15.07
CA LEU A 102 -3.21 6.98 16.41
C LEU A 102 -2.24 5.79 16.54
N SER A 103 -2.23 4.90 15.55
CA SER A 103 -1.39 3.69 15.52
C SER A 103 -1.37 3.04 14.13
N PHE A 104 -0.58 1.99 13.97
CA PHE A 104 -0.59 1.13 12.78
C PHE A 104 -1.91 0.36 12.56
N GLN A 105 -2.69 0.14 13.61
CA GLN A 105 -4.04 -0.42 13.46
C GLN A 105 -5.01 0.68 13.06
N ASP A 106 -4.87 1.86 13.67
CA ASP A 106 -5.80 2.97 13.45
C ASP A 106 -5.75 3.51 12.02
N ILE A 107 -4.55 3.58 11.40
CA ILE A 107 -4.39 3.99 10.00
C ILE A 107 -5.08 3.03 9.00
N ARG A 108 -5.37 1.79 9.40
CA ARG A 108 -6.11 0.81 8.59
C ARG A 108 -7.62 0.84 8.86
N LYS A 109 -8.11 1.76 9.68
CA LYS A 109 -9.54 1.90 9.88
C LYS A 109 -10.15 2.76 8.80
N VAL A 110 -11.25 2.29 8.21
CA VAL A 110 -12.07 3.05 7.28
C VAL A 110 -13.49 3.02 7.79
N ASN A 111 -14.10 4.19 8.01
CA ASN A 111 -15.43 4.33 8.60
C ASN A 111 -15.62 3.54 9.92
N GLY A 112 -14.56 3.46 10.73
CA GLY A 112 -14.56 2.75 12.01
C GLY A 112 -14.27 1.24 11.93
N GLN A 113 -14.30 0.64 10.74
CA GLN A 113 -13.98 -0.78 10.53
C GLN A 113 -12.47 -0.97 10.35
N LEU A 114 -11.87 -1.91 11.08
CA LEU A 114 -10.46 -2.29 10.92
C LEU A 114 -10.29 -3.29 9.78
N TYR A 115 -9.35 -3.02 8.88
CA TYR A 115 -9.02 -3.89 7.76
C TYR A 115 -7.75 -4.73 8.01
N PRO A 116 -7.69 -5.99 7.52
CA PRO A 116 -6.58 -6.92 7.79
C PRO A 116 -5.23 -6.43 7.27
N THR A 117 -5.19 -5.79 6.11
CA THR A 117 -3.97 -5.27 5.49
C THR A 117 -4.08 -3.78 5.16
N TYR A 118 -2.95 -3.10 4.90
CA TYR A 118 -2.98 -1.73 4.39
C TYR A 118 -3.61 -1.64 3.00
N LYS A 119 -3.45 -2.69 2.19
CA LYS A 119 -4.03 -2.79 0.85
C LYS A 119 -5.56 -2.75 0.91
N ASP A 120 -6.16 -3.55 1.80
CA ASP A 120 -7.61 -3.60 1.96
C ASP A 120 -8.17 -2.26 2.44
N ALA A 121 -7.46 -1.58 3.35
CA ALA A 121 -7.83 -0.23 3.77
C ALA A 121 -7.75 0.79 2.62
N CYS A 122 -6.74 0.70 1.74
CA CYS A 122 -6.65 1.54 0.54
C CYS A 122 -7.78 1.26 -0.45
N LEU A 123 -8.14 -0.02 -0.63
CA LEU A 123 -9.23 -0.46 -1.50
C LEU A 123 -10.57 0.14 -1.02
N GLU A 124 -10.88 -0.02 0.27
CA GLU A 124 -12.12 0.51 0.86
C GLU A 124 -12.18 2.05 0.80
N GLN A 125 -11.05 2.74 0.95
CA GLN A 125 -11.00 4.20 0.77
C GLN A 125 -11.10 4.66 -0.69
N GLY A 126 -11.13 3.74 -1.66
CA GLY A 126 -11.14 4.08 -3.09
C GLY A 126 -9.83 4.71 -3.56
N LEU A 127 -8.70 4.39 -2.90
CA LEU A 127 -7.38 4.92 -3.26
C LEU A 127 -6.67 4.08 -4.33
N LEU A 128 -7.23 2.92 -4.67
CA LEU A 128 -6.73 2.03 -5.72
C LEU A 128 -7.68 2.12 -6.92
N GLU A 129 -7.13 2.02 -8.13
CA GLU A 129 -7.95 1.96 -9.35
C GLU A 129 -8.79 0.69 -9.36
N ASP A 130 -9.99 0.80 -9.92
CA ASP A 130 -10.88 -0.33 -10.15
C ASP A 130 -10.29 -1.23 -11.25
N ASP A 131 -10.18 -2.52 -10.98
CA ASP A 131 -9.58 -3.49 -11.89
C ASP A 131 -10.46 -3.85 -13.08
N ASN A 132 -11.70 -3.33 -13.12
CA ASN A 132 -12.64 -3.56 -14.22
C ASN A 132 -12.03 -3.28 -15.60
N GLN A 133 -11.16 -2.26 -15.72
CA GLN A 133 -10.46 -1.99 -16.99
C GLN A 133 -9.49 -3.12 -17.39
N TRP A 134 -8.81 -3.72 -16.41
CA TRP A 134 -7.87 -4.82 -16.64
C TRP A 134 -8.60 -6.11 -16.94
N ASP A 135 -9.72 -6.36 -16.24
CA ASP A 135 -10.55 -7.54 -16.47
C ASP A 135 -11.19 -7.53 -17.87
N CYS A 136 -11.73 -6.38 -18.31
CA CYS A 136 -12.22 -6.21 -19.67
C CYS A 136 -11.11 -6.43 -20.72
N MET A 137 -9.94 -5.82 -20.52
CA MET A 137 -8.81 -5.95 -21.45
C MET A 137 -8.30 -7.39 -21.53
N LEU A 138 -8.16 -8.08 -20.40
CA LEU A 138 -7.71 -9.47 -20.35
C LEU A 138 -8.77 -10.40 -20.95
N THR A 139 -10.06 -10.15 -20.72
CA THR A 139 -11.14 -10.89 -21.39
C THR A 139 -11.03 -10.79 -22.91
N GLU A 140 -10.81 -9.59 -23.45
CA GLU A 140 -10.60 -9.40 -24.89
C GLU A 140 -9.33 -10.10 -25.38
N ALA A 141 -8.22 -9.98 -24.64
CA ALA A 141 -6.98 -10.67 -24.98
C ALA A 141 -7.15 -12.19 -24.99
N GLY A 142 -7.99 -12.75 -24.12
CA GLY A 142 -8.23 -14.20 -24.03
C GLY A 142 -8.86 -14.80 -25.29
N LEU A 143 -9.55 -13.96 -26.06
CA LEU A 143 -10.16 -14.34 -27.34
C LEU A 143 -9.19 -14.17 -28.53
N ASN A 144 -8.20 -13.29 -28.39
CA ASN A 144 -7.37 -12.83 -29.51
C ASN A 144 -5.91 -13.30 -29.45
N TYR A 145 -5.39 -13.62 -28.27
CA TYR A 145 -3.98 -13.90 -28.04
C TYR A 145 -3.74 -15.38 -27.74
N THR A 146 -2.52 -15.84 -28.05
CA THR A 146 -2.05 -17.15 -27.59
C THR A 146 -1.79 -17.14 -26.08
N ALA A 147 -1.84 -18.28 -25.41
CA ALA A 147 -1.58 -18.39 -23.97
C ALA A 147 -0.22 -17.77 -23.55
N ILE A 148 0.82 -17.89 -24.39
CA ILE A 148 2.12 -17.26 -24.15
C ILE A 148 2.02 -15.73 -24.18
N GLN A 149 1.38 -15.16 -25.20
CA GLN A 149 1.17 -13.71 -25.30
C GLN A 149 0.28 -13.18 -24.17
N PHE A 150 -0.73 -13.97 -23.78
CA PHE A 150 -1.60 -13.67 -22.67
C PHE A 150 -0.84 -13.61 -21.34
N ARG A 151 -0.02 -14.63 -21.03
CA ARG A 151 0.84 -14.64 -19.81
C ARG A 151 1.76 -13.42 -19.77
N LEU A 152 2.35 -13.04 -20.91
CA LEU A 152 3.17 -11.83 -21.00
C LEU A 152 2.36 -10.55 -20.72
N LEU A 153 1.16 -10.43 -21.29
CA LEU A 153 0.28 -9.28 -21.05
C LEU A 153 -0.12 -9.20 -19.57
N TYR A 154 -0.50 -10.32 -18.95
CA TYR A 154 -0.83 -10.37 -17.53
C TYR A 154 0.33 -9.91 -16.64
N VAL A 155 1.56 -10.35 -16.94
CA VAL A 155 2.76 -9.90 -16.22
C VAL A 155 3.00 -8.40 -16.40
N ILE A 156 2.78 -7.85 -17.60
CA ILE A 156 2.90 -6.40 -17.85
C ILE A 156 1.88 -5.63 -17.00
N VAL A 157 0.61 -6.03 -17.00
CA VAL A 157 -0.44 -5.42 -16.17
C VAL A 157 -0.05 -5.49 -14.70
N PHE A 158 0.40 -6.65 -14.22
CA PHE A 158 0.79 -6.85 -12.84
C PHE A 158 1.93 -5.91 -12.41
N ILE A 159 2.97 -5.77 -13.25
CA ILE A 159 4.17 -4.97 -12.94
C ILE A 159 3.93 -3.48 -13.13
N ALA A 160 3.19 -3.08 -14.16
CA ALA A 160 3.04 -1.68 -14.53
C ALA A 160 1.86 -1.00 -13.82
N CYS A 161 0.77 -1.74 -13.61
CA CYS A 161 -0.51 -1.17 -13.19
C CYS A 161 -0.86 -1.50 -11.73
N PHE A 162 -0.20 -2.50 -11.13
CA PHE A 162 -0.43 -2.92 -9.74
C PHE A 162 -1.92 -3.10 -9.41
N PRO A 163 -2.62 -4.01 -10.11
CA PRO A 163 -4.05 -4.20 -9.95
C PRO A 163 -4.44 -4.42 -8.49
N ALA A 164 -5.53 -3.78 -8.08
CA ALA A 164 -6.00 -3.74 -6.69
C ALA A 164 -6.33 -5.15 -6.17
N ARG A 165 -6.72 -6.08 -7.04
CA ARG A 165 -7.12 -7.46 -6.76
C ARG A 165 -6.43 -8.42 -7.73
N ALA A 166 -5.10 -8.29 -7.84
CA ALA A 166 -4.25 -9.13 -8.69
C ALA A 166 -4.54 -10.64 -8.59
N GLU A 167 -4.77 -11.17 -7.38
CA GLU A 167 -5.09 -12.59 -7.18
C GLU A 167 -6.41 -12.96 -7.85
N THR A 168 -7.49 -12.19 -7.59
CA THR A 168 -8.78 -12.38 -8.24
C THR A 168 -8.68 -12.23 -9.75
N LEU A 169 -7.91 -11.25 -10.24
CA LEU A 169 -7.69 -11.04 -11.66
C LEU A 169 -6.97 -12.26 -12.30
N GLY A 170 -5.94 -12.79 -11.64
CA GLY A 170 -5.26 -14.01 -12.10
C GLY A 170 -6.19 -15.23 -12.10
N ASP A 171 -6.97 -15.40 -11.05
CA ASP A 171 -7.93 -16.50 -10.90
C ASP A 171 -9.01 -16.50 -11.99
N ASN A 172 -9.49 -15.31 -12.38
CA ASN A 172 -10.48 -15.16 -13.44
C ASN A 172 -9.93 -15.55 -14.83
N HIS A 173 -8.62 -15.43 -15.04
CA HIS A 173 -7.99 -15.56 -16.36
C HIS A 173 -7.02 -16.75 -16.48
N LYS A 174 -6.99 -17.64 -15.47
CA LYS A 174 -6.07 -18.80 -15.41
C LYS A 174 -6.25 -19.81 -16.55
N ASP A 175 -7.46 -19.95 -17.06
CA ASP A 175 -7.74 -20.84 -18.20
C ASP A 175 -7.09 -20.32 -19.48
N SER A 176 -7.25 -19.01 -19.78
CA SER A 176 -6.56 -18.36 -20.89
C SER A 176 -5.04 -18.40 -20.75
N MET A 177 -4.53 -18.33 -19.52
CA MET A 177 -3.10 -18.49 -19.22
C MET A 177 -2.58 -19.92 -19.40
N THR A 178 -3.43 -20.94 -19.41
CA THR A 178 -3.01 -22.36 -19.46
C THR A 178 -3.50 -23.12 -20.68
N GLU A 179 -4.14 -22.44 -21.63
CA GLU A 179 -4.76 -23.10 -22.79
C GLU A 179 -3.75 -23.92 -23.63
N ASP A 180 -2.51 -23.44 -23.79
CA ASP A 180 -1.45 -24.20 -24.46
C ASP A 180 -1.03 -25.46 -23.69
N ILE A 181 -1.08 -25.41 -22.35
CA ILE A 181 -0.81 -26.56 -21.48
C ILE A 181 -1.92 -27.61 -21.62
N LEU A 182 -3.18 -27.18 -21.61
CA LEU A 182 -4.33 -28.05 -21.89
C LEU A 182 -4.23 -28.70 -23.26
N HIS A 183 -3.91 -27.92 -24.28
CA HIS A 183 -3.71 -28.41 -25.62
C HIS A 183 -2.59 -29.47 -25.70
N ARG A 184 -1.46 -29.25 -25.02
CA ARG A 184 -0.36 -30.23 -24.93
C ARG A 184 -0.79 -31.53 -24.26
N HIS A 185 -1.54 -31.45 -23.15
CA HIS A 185 -2.04 -32.62 -22.44
C HIS A 185 -3.00 -33.46 -23.29
N ARG A 186 -3.99 -32.80 -23.92
CA ARG A 186 -4.96 -33.46 -24.83
C ARG A 186 -4.25 -34.15 -26.00
N THR A 187 -3.27 -33.48 -26.61
CA THR A 187 -2.51 -34.03 -27.73
C THR A 187 -1.63 -35.21 -27.32
N ARG A 188 -0.93 -35.11 -26.17
CA ARG A 188 -0.03 -36.17 -25.69
C ARG A 188 -0.79 -37.45 -25.32
N LEU A 189 -1.97 -37.32 -24.70
CA LEU A 189 -2.77 -38.46 -24.24
C LEU A 189 -3.81 -38.91 -25.27
N ASN A 190 -3.96 -38.15 -26.37
CA ASN A 190 -4.98 -38.35 -27.40
C ASN A 190 -6.41 -38.42 -26.82
N ASP A 191 -6.70 -37.58 -25.82
CA ASP A 191 -7.96 -37.54 -25.10
C ASP A 191 -8.47 -36.10 -25.02
N GLN A 192 -9.58 -35.82 -25.70
CA GLN A 192 -10.20 -34.49 -25.73
C GLN A 192 -11.08 -34.21 -24.51
N THR A 193 -11.38 -35.22 -23.68
CA THR A 193 -12.23 -35.08 -22.48
C THR A 193 -11.50 -34.45 -21.31
N ILE A 194 -10.16 -34.35 -21.37
CA ILE A 194 -9.34 -33.67 -20.37
C ILE A 194 -9.78 -32.21 -20.25
N THR A 195 -10.01 -31.78 -19.01
CA THR A 195 -10.33 -30.40 -18.62
C THR A 195 -9.15 -29.78 -17.88
N PHE A 196 -9.24 -28.48 -17.58
CA PHE A 196 -8.27 -27.81 -16.71
C PHE A 196 -8.15 -28.50 -15.35
N SER A 197 -6.97 -28.39 -14.75
CA SER A 197 -6.66 -28.94 -13.43
C SER A 197 -5.62 -28.07 -12.72
N ASP A 198 -5.56 -28.17 -11.39
CA ASP A 198 -4.60 -27.40 -10.58
C ASP A 198 -3.14 -27.67 -10.97
N ALA A 199 -2.82 -28.89 -11.38
CA ALA A 199 -1.48 -29.23 -11.85
C ALA A 199 -1.07 -28.41 -13.08
N MET A 200 -2.04 -28.07 -13.93
CA MET A 200 -1.80 -27.30 -15.15
C MET A 200 -1.68 -25.80 -14.86
N TYR A 201 -2.47 -25.28 -13.92
CA TYR A 201 -2.32 -23.90 -13.42
C TYR A 201 -0.94 -23.67 -12.79
N ASN A 202 -0.38 -24.66 -12.12
CA ASN A 202 0.95 -24.59 -11.52
C ASN A 202 2.11 -24.74 -12.51
N GLU A 203 1.85 -25.11 -13.77
CA GLU A 203 2.87 -25.25 -14.83
C GLU A 203 3.06 -23.95 -15.64
N ALA A 204 2.08 -23.05 -15.63
CA ALA A 204 2.11 -21.75 -16.34
C ALA A 204 3.03 -20.71 -15.67
#